data_AF-A0A950MWK0-F1
#
_entry.id   AF-A0A950MWK0-F1
#
_cell.length_a   1.000
_cell.length_b   1.000
_cell.length_c   1.000
_cell.angle_alpha   90.00
_cell.angle_beta   90.00
_cell.angle_gamma   90.00
#
_symmetry.space_group_name_H-M   'P 1'
#
loop_
_entity.id
_entity.type
_entity.pdbx_description
1 polymer ?
#
loop_
_entity_poly.entity_id
_entity_poly.type
_entity_poly.pdbx_seq_one_letter_code
_entity_poly.pdbx_strand_id
1 'polypeptide(L)'
;VYLLRVEQLYPFPVKALVKELSRFKKAEVVWCQEEPKNMGAWGFVEPYLEWVLGQVGGKSKRARYAGRPASAATATGLMSKHLSQLKAFLDDCLA
;
A
#
# COMPACT_ATOMS: atom_id res chain seq x y z
N VAL A 1 2.97 10.92 10.13
CA VAL A 1 3.07 9.90 9.07
C VAL A 1 4.35 9.11 9.27
N TYR A 2 4.32 7.78 9.12
CA TYR A 2 5.49 6.90 9.18
C TYR A 2 5.54 6.07 7.91
N LEU A 3 6.70 6.03 7.24
CA LEU A 3 6.88 5.25 6.00
C LEU A 3 7.56 3.92 6.35
N LEU A 4 6.87 2.82 6.05
CA LEU A 4 7.40 1.47 6.19
C LEU A 4 7.56 0.86 4.80
N ARG A 5 8.76 0.37 4.49
CA ARG A 5 9.02 -0.35 3.24
C ARG A 5 8.89 -1.85 3.45
N VAL A 6 8.26 -2.53 2.50
CA VAL A 6 8.22 -3.99 2.42
C VAL A 6 9.19 -4.42 1.33
N GLU A 7 10.44 -4.65 1.73
CA GLU A 7 11.54 -4.97 0.80
C GLU A 7 11.41 -6.39 0.20
N GLN A 8 10.76 -7.31 0.93
CA GLN A 8 10.52 -8.68 0.48
C GLN A 8 9.02 -8.89 0.27
N LEU A 9 8.61 -9.07 -0.98
CA LEU A 9 7.21 -9.38 -1.31
C LEU A 9 6.95 -10.89 -1.31
N TYR A 10 7.94 -11.72 -1.68
CA TYR A 10 7.81 -13.17 -1.64
C TYR A 10 9.09 -13.86 -1.12
N PRO A 11 8.99 -14.83 -0.19
CA PRO A 11 7.79 -15.16 0.59
C PRO A 11 7.36 -13.98 1.48
N PHE A 12 6.05 -13.76 1.65
CA PHE A 12 5.56 -12.55 2.32
C PHE A 12 5.91 -12.53 3.83
N PRO A 13 6.51 -11.46 4.38
CA PRO A 13 7.15 -11.45 5.70
C PRO A 13 6.16 -11.18 6.84
N VAL A 14 5.12 -12.03 6.97
CA VAL A 14 4.03 -11.86 7.95
C VAL A 14 4.51 -11.66 9.39
N LYS A 15 5.48 -12.46 9.85
CA LYS A 15 5.97 -12.40 11.24
C LYS A 15 6.66 -11.08 11.56
N ALA A 16 7.47 -10.58 10.61
CA ALA A 16 8.18 -9.32 10.77
C ALA A 16 7.20 -8.14 10.77
N LEU A 17 6.20 -8.17 9.87
CA LEU A 17 5.18 -7.13 9.81
C LEU A 17 4.30 -7.08 11.06
N VAL A 18 3.87 -8.22 11.61
CA VAL A 18 3.13 -8.25 12.89
C VAL A 18 3.94 -7.58 14.00
N LYS A 19 5.24 -7.91 14.10
CA LYS A 19 6.12 -7.33 15.13
C LYS A 19 6.25 -5.82 14.98
N GLU A 20 6.52 -5.31 13.78
CA GLU A 20 6.71 -3.87 13.56
C GLU A 20 5.40 -3.09 13.69
N LEU A 21 4.30 -3.57 13.10
CA LEU A 21 3.00 -2.90 13.15
C LEU A 21 2.36 -2.94 14.54
N SER A 22 2.74 -3.86 15.41
CA SER A 22 2.31 -3.89 16.82
C SER A 22 2.66 -2.62 17.60
N ARG A 23 3.66 -1.85 17.13
CA ARG A 23 4.06 -0.56 17.70
C ARG A 23 3.09 0.57 17.35
N PHE A 24 2.23 0.38 16.34
CA PHE A 24 1.39 1.41 15.73
C PHE A 24 -0.10 1.08 15.79
N LYS A 25 -0.59 0.51 16.90
CA LYS A 25 -2.00 0.06 17.02
C LYS A 25 -3.07 1.12 16.76
N LYS A 26 -2.76 2.40 16.95
CA LYS A 26 -3.68 3.52 16.72
C LYS A 26 -3.61 4.10 15.30
N ALA A 27 -2.62 3.68 14.51
CA ALA A 27 -2.39 4.23 13.19
C ALA A 27 -3.40 3.68 12.17
N GLU A 28 -3.69 4.50 11.17
CA GLU A 28 -4.31 4.05 9.93
C GLU A 28 -3.22 3.51 9.00
N VAL A 29 -3.50 2.39 8.35
CA VAL A 29 -2.55 1.72 7.48
C VAL A 29 -2.96 1.93 6.04
N VAL A 30 -2.03 2.47 5.26
CA VAL A 30 -2.20 2.75 3.83
C VAL A 30 -1.14 1.96 3.09
N TRP A 31 -1.54 1.22 2.05
CA TRP A 31 -0.62 0.62 1.10
C TRP A 31 -0.47 1.57 -0.08
N CYS A 32 0.72 2.14 -0.22
CA CYS A 32 1.06 3.06 -1.31
C CYS A 32 1.85 2.33 -2.40
N GLN A 33 1.43 2.44 -3.66
CA GLN A 33 2.21 2.00 -4.82
C GLN A 33 1.96 2.88 -6.05
N GLU A 34 2.99 3.08 -6.88
CA GLU A 34 2.85 3.89 -8.10
C GLU A 34 2.13 3.14 -9.22
N GLU A 35 2.24 1.82 -9.24
CA GLU A 35 1.60 0.95 -10.23
C GLU A 35 0.06 1.00 -10.11
N PRO A 36 -0.66 0.87 -11.24
CA PRO A 36 -2.11 0.71 -11.25
C PRO A 36 -2.60 -0.37 -10.27
N LYS A 37 -3.80 -0.20 -9.72
CA LYS A 37 -4.38 -1.13 -8.72
C LYS A 37 -4.42 -2.60 -9.14
N ASN A 38 -4.60 -2.87 -10.43
CA ASN A 38 -4.60 -4.21 -11.01
C ASN A 38 -3.20 -4.73 -11.36
N MET A 39 -2.15 -3.97 -11.03
CA MET A 39 -0.74 -4.27 -11.25
C MET A 39 0.03 -4.10 -9.93
N GLY A 40 1.34 -4.38 -9.98
CA GLY A 40 2.19 -4.30 -8.80
C GLY A 40 1.83 -5.35 -7.75
N ALA A 41 2.05 -5.01 -6.49
CA ALA A 41 1.97 -5.97 -5.39
C ALA A 41 0.58 -6.04 -4.73
N TRP A 42 -0.26 -5.03 -4.88
CA TRP A 42 -1.51 -4.88 -4.14
C TRP A 42 -2.37 -6.15 -4.12
N GLY A 43 -2.68 -6.72 -5.29
CA GLY A 43 -3.54 -7.90 -5.39
C GLY A 43 -2.99 -9.15 -4.69
N PHE A 44 -1.67 -9.26 -4.56
CA PHE A 44 -1.01 -10.35 -3.84
C PHE A 44 -0.89 -10.05 -2.33
N VAL A 45 -0.52 -8.82 -1.97
CA VAL A 45 -0.21 -8.42 -0.59
C VAL A 45 -1.46 -8.21 0.26
N GLU A 46 -2.55 -7.70 -0.33
CA GLU A 46 -3.78 -7.35 0.37
C GLU A 46 -4.27 -8.42 1.36
N PRO A 47 -4.49 -9.70 0.98
CA PRO A 47 -5.01 -10.72 1.90
C PRO A 47 -4.05 -11.01 3.05
N TYR A 48 -2.73 -11.01 2.81
CA TYR A 48 -1.76 -11.23 3.87
C TYR A 48 -1.68 -10.03 4.81
N LEU A 49 -1.73 -8.81 4.28
CA LEU A 49 -1.70 -7.60 5.08
C LEU A 49 -2.95 -7.48 5.95
N GLU A 50 -4.13 -7.81 5.42
CA GLU A 50 -5.37 -7.89 6.20
C GLU A 50 -5.25 -8.90 7.34
N TRP A 51 -4.69 -10.09 7.08
CA TRP A 51 -4.42 -11.07 8.13
C TRP A 51 -3.47 -10.53 9.21
N VAL A 52 -2.36 -9.90 8.80
CA VAL A 52 -1.38 -9.28 9.72
C VAL A 52 -2.04 -8.21 10.60
N LEU A 53 -2.84 -7.32 10.02
CA LEU A 53 -3.54 -6.27 10.75
C LEU A 53 -4.56 -6.83 11.74
N GLY A 54 -5.23 -7.93 11.35
CA GLY A 54 -6.08 -8.71 12.25
C GLY A 54 -5.32 -9.24 13.47
N GLN A 55 -4.10 -9.76 13.29
CA GLN A 55 -3.25 -10.24 14.40
C GLN A 55 -2.75 -9.11 15.30
N VAL A 56 -2.46 -7.93 14.74
CA VAL A 56 -2.01 -6.76 15.51
C VAL A 56 -3.12 -6.23 16.43
N GLY A 57 -4.39 -6.40 16.05
CA GLY A 57 -5.55 -5.94 16.82
C GLY A 57 -5.63 -4.42 16.93
N GLY A 58 -5.16 -3.70 15.90
CA GLY A 58 -5.16 -2.24 15.85
C GLY A 58 -6.48 -1.63 15.35
N LYS A 59 -6.50 -0.29 15.21
CA LYS A 59 -7.62 0.49 14.66
C LYS A 59 -7.95 0.08 13.22
N SER A 60 -6.94 -0.08 12.38
CA SER A 60 -7.09 -0.49 10.98
C SER A 60 -7.07 -2.01 10.87
N LYS A 61 -8.17 -2.60 10.36
CA LYS A 61 -8.27 -4.05 10.10
C LYS A 61 -7.90 -4.43 8.68
N ARG A 62 -8.02 -3.49 7.74
CA ARG A 62 -7.63 -3.63 6.33
C ARG A 62 -6.94 -2.35 5.91
N ALA A 63 -5.86 -2.47 5.15
CA ALA A 63 -5.14 -1.31 4.64
C ALA A 63 -5.97 -0.60 3.57
N ARG A 64 -5.93 0.73 3.57
CA ARG A 64 -6.46 1.53 2.46
C ARG A 64 -5.47 1.48 1.30
N TYR A 65 -5.94 1.26 0.09
CA TYR A 65 -5.11 1.37 -1.11
C TYR A 65 -4.95 2.85 -1.50
N ALA A 66 -3.71 3.28 -1.72
CA ALA A 66 -3.37 4.55 -2.34
C ALA A 66 -2.46 4.27 -3.54
N GLY A 67 -2.88 4.67 -4.74
CA GLY A 67 -2.19 4.31 -5.98
C GLY A 67 -3.00 4.66 -7.21
N ARG A 68 -2.45 4.36 -8.39
CA ARG A 68 -3.14 4.68 -9.65
C ARG A 68 -4.39 3.80 -9.82
N PRO A 69 -5.47 4.32 -10.42
CA PRO A 69 -6.62 3.50 -10.78
C PRO A 69 -6.21 2.39 -11.75
N ALA A 70 -7.00 1.32 -11.78
CA ALA A 70 -6.72 0.19 -12.65
C ALA A 70 -6.62 0.63 -14.13
N SER A 71 -5.65 0.06 -14.85
CA SER A 71 -5.39 0.37 -16.24
C SER A 71 -4.86 -0.85 -16.99
N ALA A 72 -5.09 -0.89 -18.30
CA ALA A 72 -4.49 -1.89 -19.18
C ALA A 72 -3.00 -1.63 -19.43
N ALA A 73 -2.57 -0.36 -19.32
CA ALA A 73 -1.18 0.05 -19.50
C ALA A 73 -0.51 0.32 -18.14
N THR A 74 0.81 0.06 -18.07
CA THR A 74 1.62 0.30 -16.86
C THR A 74 1.71 1.78 -16.49
N ALA A 75 1.76 2.65 -17.49
CA ALA A 75 1.78 4.09 -17.33
C ALA A 75 1.09 4.80 -18.49
N THR A 76 0.69 6.05 -18.27
CA THR A 76 0.26 6.92 -19.37
C THR A 76 1.46 7.36 -20.21
N GLY A 77 1.30 7.38 -21.54
CA GLY A 77 2.34 7.85 -22.46
C GLY A 77 2.51 9.39 -22.52
N LEU A 78 1.65 10.16 -21.84
CA LEU A 78 1.74 11.62 -21.79
C LEU A 78 2.35 12.07 -20.46
N MET A 79 3.50 12.74 -20.52
CA MET A 79 4.24 13.18 -19.33
C MET A 79 3.43 14.12 -18.43
N SER A 80 2.65 15.03 -19.01
CA SER A 80 1.77 15.94 -18.26
C SER A 80 0.72 15.18 -17.42
N LYS A 81 0.14 14.12 -17.99
CA LYS A 81 -0.82 13.26 -17.30
C LYS A 81 -0.12 12.37 -16.26
N HIS A 82 1.10 11.93 -16.52
CA HIS A 82 1.88 11.17 -15.54
C HIS A 82 2.16 12.02 -14.29
N LEU A 83 2.61 13.27 -14.48
CA LEU A 83 2.88 14.20 -13.37
C LEU A 83 1.63 14.54 -12.56
N SER A 84 0.47 14.72 -13.21
CA SER A 84 -0.79 14.96 -12.50
C SER A 84 -1.24 13.74 -11.69
N GLN A 85 -1.08 12.53 -12.24
CA GLN A 85 -1.36 11.28 -11.52
C GLN A 85 -0.39 11.05 -10.36
N LEU A 86 0.90 11.36 -10.53
CA LEU A 86 1.90 11.26 -9.46
C LEU A 86 1.56 12.21 -8.31
N LYS A 87 1.19 13.46 -8.61
CA LYS A 87 0.77 14.42 -7.59
C LYS A 87 -0.47 13.92 -6.83
N ALA A 88 -1.50 13.50 -7.54
CA ALA A 88 -2.72 12.97 -6.91
C ALA A 88 -2.44 11.73 -6.03
N PHE A 89 -1.54 10.86 -6.46
CA PHE A 89 -1.08 9.71 -5.67
C PHE A 89 -0.37 10.13 -4.38
N LEU A 90 0.58 11.07 -4.45
CA LEU A 90 1.31 11.56 -3.27
C LEU A 90 0.37 12.24 -2.27
N ASP A 91 -0.58 13.04 -2.76
CA ASP A 91 -1.59 13.70 -1.94
C ASP A 91 -2.49 12.64 -1.23
N ASP A 92 -2.92 11.59 -1.93
CA ASP A 92 -3.73 10.51 -1.36
C ASP A 92 -2.96 9.64 -0.34
N CYS A 93 -1.65 9.46 -0.51
CA CYS A 93 -0.81 8.70 0.42
C CYS A 93 -0.59 9.42 1.76
N LEU A 94 -0.54 10.75 1.74
CA LEU A 94 -0.14 11.57 2.88
C LEU A 94 -1.32 12.29 3.58
N ALA A 95 -2.55 12.08 3.08
CA ALA A 95 -3.79 12.58 3.67
C ALA A 95 -4.22 11.77 4.90
#